data_AF-A0A536TNH2-F1
#
_entry.id   AF-A0A536TNH2-F1
#
_cell.length_a   1.000
_cell.length_b   1.000
_cell.length_c   1.000
_cell.angle_alpha   90.00
_cell.angle_beta   90.00
_cell.angle_gamma   90.00
#
_symmetry.space_group_name_H-M   'P 1'
#
loop_
_entity.id
_entity.type
_entity.pdbx_description
1 polymer ?
#
loop_
_entity_poly.entity_id
_entity_poly.type
_entity_poly.pdbx_seq_one_letter_code
_entity_poly.pdbx_strand_id
1 'polypeptide(L)'
;MLLRFDRALLNANRWSVIAILGAMAAMVFVNVALRFTTDRSLLWVEETSRYLMIWLTFLGSGLVLRYGGHVGIDTLQEALPRHAAAIRAIIFVILLGFFALMVWVGLRYAAFAWNQ
;
A
#
# COMPACT_ATOMS: atom_id res chain seq x y z
N MET A 1 24.70 -10.95 20.26
CA MET A 1 23.51 -10.41 20.95
C MET A 1 22.59 -9.65 19.99
N LEU A 2 23.11 -8.72 19.18
CA LEU A 2 22.35 -7.89 18.21
C LEU A 2 21.50 -8.70 17.20
N LEU A 3 22.01 -9.81 16.67
CA LEU A 3 21.27 -10.67 15.72
C LEU A 3 20.08 -11.43 16.34
N ARG A 4 20.07 -11.62 17.67
CA ARG A 4 18.91 -12.20 18.37
C ARG A 4 17.81 -11.16 18.54
N PHE A 5 18.21 -9.92 18.84
CA PHE A 5 17.30 -8.79 19.01
C PHE A 5 16.61 -8.41 17.68
N ASP A 6 17.36 -8.34 16.59
CA ASP A 6 16.82 -8.12 15.24
C ASP A 6 15.76 -9.17 14.88
N ARG A 7 16.06 -10.46 15.07
CA ARG A 7 15.10 -11.55 14.76
C ARG A 7 13.86 -11.53 15.63
N ALA A 8 13.99 -11.18 16.91
CA ALA A 8 12.85 -11.04 17.81
C ALA A 8 11.92 -9.90 17.35
N LEU A 9 12.47 -8.74 17.03
CA LEU A 9 11.72 -7.58 16.54
C LEU A 9 11.01 -7.87 15.21
N LEU A 10 11.68 -8.53 14.28
CA LEU A 10 11.07 -8.92 13.00
C LEU A 10 9.93 -9.90 13.17
N ASN A 11 10.11 -10.91 14.02
CA ASN A 11 9.07 -11.91 14.26
C ASN A 11 7.86 -11.24 14.91
N ALA A 12 8.08 -10.34 15.87
CA ALA A 12 7.01 -9.54 16.46
C ALA A 12 6.29 -8.70 15.39
N ASN A 13 7.02 -7.96 14.54
CA ASN A 13 6.43 -7.17 13.46
C ASN A 13 5.63 -8.05 12.48
N ARG A 14 6.16 -9.22 12.08
CA ARG A 14 5.45 -10.20 11.25
C ARG A 14 4.11 -10.61 11.85
N TRP A 15 4.10 -11.00 13.12
CA TRP A 15 2.88 -11.40 13.81
C TRP A 15 1.89 -10.23 13.93
N SER A 16 2.37 -9.02 14.19
CA SER A 16 1.53 -7.81 14.20
C SER A 16 0.86 -7.54 12.86
N VAL A 17 1.62 -7.62 11.75
CA VAL A 17 1.10 -7.44 10.38
C VAL A 17 0.04 -8.50 10.05
N ILE A 18 0.30 -9.77 10.39
CA ILE A 18 -0.65 -10.87 10.18
C ILE A 18 -1.94 -10.63 10.99
N ALA A 19 -1.81 -10.23 12.25
CA ALA A 19 -2.95 -9.96 13.13
C ALA A 19 -3.81 -8.80 12.62
N ILE A 20 -3.17 -7.69 12.21
CA ILE A 20 -3.87 -6.51 11.68
C ILE A 20 -4.62 -6.87 10.39
N LEU A 21 -3.97 -7.58 9.47
CA LEU A 21 -4.58 -8.01 8.21
C LEU A 21 -5.77 -8.95 8.46
N GLY A 22 -5.59 -9.94 9.34
CA GLY A 22 -6.64 -10.89 9.70
C GLY A 22 -7.83 -10.22 10.37
N ALA A 23 -7.58 -9.29 11.30
CA ALA A 23 -8.63 -8.51 11.96
C ALA A 23 -9.40 -7.64 10.96
N MET A 24 -8.69 -6.92 10.08
CA MET A 24 -9.30 -6.11 9.04
C MET A 24 -10.17 -6.95 8.10
N ALA A 25 -9.66 -8.09 7.63
CA ALA A 25 -10.40 -9.01 6.77
C ALA A 25 -11.66 -9.56 7.45
N ALA A 26 -11.55 -9.99 8.71
CA ALA A 26 -12.69 -10.51 9.48
C ALA A 26 -13.76 -9.43 9.70
N MET A 27 -13.37 -8.20 10.05
CA MET A 27 -14.31 -7.10 10.25
C MET A 27 -15.06 -6.76 8.96
N VAL A 28 -14.34 -6.61 7.84
CA VAL A 28 -14.96 -6.32 6.54
C VAL A 28 -15.87 -7.48 6.13
N PHE A 29 -15.44 -8.72 6.32
CA PHE A 29 -16.24 -9.90 6.02
C PHE A 29 -17.54 -9.93 6.82
N VAL A 30 -17.48 -9.71 8.14
CA VAL A 30 -18.66 -9.66 9.02
C VAL A 30 -19.58 -8.50 8.61
N ASN A 31 -19.03 -7.33 8.28
CA ASN A 31 -19.82 -6.18 7.84
C ASN A 31 -20.56 -6.46 6.53
N VAL A 32 -19.90 -7.15 5.58
CA VAL A 32 -20.49 -7.56 4.31
C VAL A 32 -21.56 -8.62 4.54
N ALA A 33 -21.28 -9.65 5.36
CA ALA A 33 -22.25 -10.68 5.71
C ALA A 33 -23.50 -10.08 6.37
N LEU A 34 -23.34 -9.22 7.37
CA LEU A 34 -24.44 -8.57 8.06
C LEU A 34 -25.28 -7.68 7.13
N ARG A 35 -24.62 -7.00 6.19
CA ARG A 35 -25.30 -6.19 5.18
C ARG A 35 -26.20 -7.04 4.28
N PHE A 36 -25.75 -8.24 3.91
CA PHE A 36 -26.55 -9.13 3.05
C PHE A 36 -27.58 -9.98 3.81
N THR A 37 -27.37 -10.28 5.10
CA THR A 37 -28.32 -11.09 5.88
C THR A 37 -29.37 -10.27 6.61
N THR A 38 -29.02 -9.05 7.02
CA THR A 38 -29.78 -8.26 8.01
C THR A 38 -30.05 -6.83 7.51
N ASP A 39 -29.59 -6.49 6.30
CA ASP A 39 -29.66 -5.13 5.71
C ASP A 39 -29.04 -4.03 6.62
N ARG A 40 -28.23 -4.41 7.60
CA ARG A 40 -27.56 -3.51 8.54
C ARG A 40 -26.05 -3.57 8.31
N SER A 41 -25.41 -2.40 8.31
CA SER A 41 -23.95 -2.28 8.27
C SER A 41 -23.41 -1.68 9.56
N LEU A 42 -22.17 -2.04 9.90
CA LEU A 42 -21.42 -1.49 11.02
C LEU A 42 -20.62 -0.29 10.52
N LEU A 43 -21.10 0.93 10.79
CA LEU A 43 -20.47 2.18 10.35
C LEU A 43 -19.00 2.31 10.81
N TRP A 44 -18.70 1.87 12.03
CA TRP A 44 -17.36 1.94 12.61
C TRP A 44 -16.35 1.02 11.92
N VAL A 45 -16.81 -0.04 11.23
CA VAL A 45 -15.91 -0.99 10.54
C VAL A 45 -15.18 -0.30 9.39
N GLU A 46 -15.82 0.64 8.71
CA GLU A 46 -15.20 1.37 7.60
C GLU A 46 -14.04 2.26 8.10
N GLU A 47 -14.27 3.03 9.16
CA GLU A 47 -13.25 3.88 9.76
C GLU A 47 -12.11 3.06 10.36
N THR A 48 -12.44 2.01 11.10
CA THR A 48 -11.44 1.15 11.76
C THR A 48 -10.59 0.42 10.73
N SER A 49 -11.20 -0.11 9.66
CA SER A 49 -10.45 -0.77 8.58
C SER A 49 -9.51 0.19 7.86
N ARG A 50 -9.92 1.44 7.66
CA ARG A 50 -9.06 2.50 7.10
C ARG A 50 -7.86 2.80 8.00
N TYR A 51 -8.06 2.89 9.32
CA TYR A 51 -6.94 3.06 10.25
C TYR A 51 -6.02 1.83 10.30
N LEU A 52 -6.58 0.62 10.29
CA LEU A 52 -5.79 -0.62 10.24
C LEU A 52 -4.96 -0.71 8.95
N MET A 53 -5.50 -0.29 7.81
CA MET A 53 -4.78 -0.24 6.54
C MET A 53 -3.56 0.70 6.61
N ILE A 54 -3.70 1.86 7.27
CA ILE A 54 -2.59 2.79 7.49
C ILE A 54 -1.49 2.12 8.32
N TRP A 55 -1.84 1.52 9.46
CA TRP A 55 -0.89 0.81 10.31
C TRP A 55 -0.23 -0.39 9.61
N LEU A 56 -1.02 -1.17 8.87
CA LEU A 56 -0.54 -2.31 8.08
C LEU A 56 0.51 -1.86 7.05
N THR A 57 0.28 -0.74 6.38
CA THR A 57 1.20 -0.19 5.38
C THR A 57 2.54 0.19 6.02
N PHE A 58 2.52 0.93 7.13
CA PHE A 58 3.76 1.34 7.81
C PHE A 58 4.54 0.15 8.38
N LEU A 59 3.86 -0.75 9.11
CA LEU A 59 4.50 -1.92 9.72
C LEU A 59 4.96 -2.94 8.67
N GLY A 60 4.18 -3.12 7.62
CA GLY A 60 4.47 -4.05 6.52
C GLY A 60 5.57 -3.55 5.59
N SER A 61 5.69 -2.24 5.33
CA SER A 61 6.64 -1.68 4.35
C SER A 61 8.09 -2.14 4.57
N GLY A 62 8.59 -2.06 5.81
CA GLY A 62 9.95 -2.48 6.15
C GLY A 62 10.16 -4.00 6.02
N LEU A 63 9.13 -4.79 6.31
CA LEU A 63 9.18 -6.24 6.13
C LEU A 63 9.26 -6.60 4.64
N VAL A 64 8.42 -5.97 3.82
CA VAL A 64 8.39 -6.17 2.37
C VAL A 64 9.72 -5.75 1.74
N LEU A 65 10.33 -4.65 2.20
CA LEU A 65 11.65 -4.21 1.73
C LEU A 65 12.74 -5.25 2.06
N ARG A 66 12.72 -5.83 3.27
CA ARG A 66 13.71 -6.82 3.70
C ARG A 66 13.61 -8.14 2.95
N TYR A 67 12.40 -8.60 2.64
CA TYR A 67 12.19 -9.87 1.92
C TYR A 67 12.12 -9.70 0.40
N GLY A 68 12.36 -8.50 -0.13
CA GLY A 68 12.29 -8.24 -1.57
C GLY A 68 10.88 -8.43 -2.15
N GLY A 69 9.84 -8.24 -1.34
CA GLY A 69 8.44 -8.47 -1.71
C GLY A 69 7.78 -7.31 -2.46
N HIS A 70 8.45 -6.16 -2.59
CA HIS A 70 8.06 -5.19 -3.61
C HIS A 70 8.45 -5.87 -4.91
N VAL A 71 7.47 -6.47 -5.60
CA VAL A 71 7.67 -7.14 -6.88
C VAL A 71 8.20 -6.10 -7.87
N GLY A 72 9.51 -5.88 -7.84
CA GLY A 72 10.25 -5.28 -8.92
C GLY A 72 10.15 -6.27 -10.07
N ILE A 73 9.61 -5.83 -11.20
CA ILE A 73 9.75 -6.58 -12.45
C ILE A 73 11.20 -6.39 -12.92
N ASP A 74 12.15 -6.85 -12.11
CA ASP A 74 13.58 -6.70 -12.39
C ASP A 74 13.99 -7.71 -13.46
N THR A 75 13.39 -8.91 -13.43
CA THR A 75 13.59 -9.97 -14.42
C THR A 75 13.21 -9.58 -15.84
N LEU A 76 12.11 -8.83 -16.04
CA LEU A 76 11.74 -8.36 -17.40
C LEU A 76 12.66 -7.24 -17.87
N GLN A 77 13.15 -6.41 -16.95
CA GLN A 77 14.06 -5.31 -17.27
C GLN A 77 15.46 -5.81 -17.62
N GLU A 78 15.95 -6.86 -16.95
CA GLU A 78 17.24 -7.50 -17.22
C GLU A 78 17.22 -8.36 -18.48
N ALA A 79 16.06 -8.87 -18.89
CA ALA A 79 15.90 -9.69 -20.09
C ALA A 79 15.90 -8.89 -21.41
N LEU A 80 15.97 -7.55 -21.39
CA LEU A 80 15.99 -6.70 -22.61
C LEU A 80 17.42 -6.24 -22.96
N PRO A 81 18.09 -6.83 -23.96
CA PRO A 81 19.55 -6.71 -24.11
C PRO A 81 20.05 -5.48 -24.88
N ARG A 82 19.21 -4.72 -25.61
CA ARG A 82 19.70 -3.58 -26.43
C ARG A 82 18.89 -2.28 -26.32
N HIS A 83 17.58 -2.33 -26.06
CA HIS A 83 16.71 -1.13 -26.05
C HIS A 83 16.18 -0.79 -24.64
N ALA A 84 16.62 -1.50 -23.60
CA ALA A 84 16.15 -1.32 -22.23
C ALA A 84 16.32 0.13 -21.73
N ALA A 85 17.43 0.78 -22.05
CA ALA A 85 17.68 2.16 -21.62
C ALA A 85 16.72 3.17 -22.26
N ALA A 86 16.42 3.03 -23.56
CA ALA A 86 15.50 3.91 -24.27
C ALA A 86 14.05 3.70 -23.80
N ILE A 87 13.63 2.45 -23.62
CA ILE A 87 12.30 2.12 -23.08
C ILE A 87 12.17 2.65 -21.64
N ARG A 88 13.20 2.50 -20.82
CA ARG A 88 13.21 3.01 -19.45
C ARG A 88 13.13 4.55 -19.42
N ALA A 89 13.84 5.24 -20.32
CA ALA A 89 13.74 6.69 -20.46
C ALA A 89 12.32 7.13 -20.87
N ILE A 90 11.69 6.43 -21.82
CA ILE A 90 10.30 6.71 -22.21
C ILE A 90 9.34 6.50 -21.04
N ILE A 91 9.47 5.41 -20.30
CA ILE A 91 8.66 5.13 -19.10
C ILE A 91 8.85 6.25 -18.06
N PHE A 92 10.08 6.70 -17.82
CA PHE A 92 10.35 7.81 -16.91
C PHE A 92 9.71 9.12 -17.37
N VAL A 93 9.76 9.43 -18.66
CA VAL A 93 9.11 10.64 -19.22
C VAL A 93 7.59 10.56 -19.05
N ILE A 94 6.98 9.40 -19.30
CA ILE A 94 5.53 9.20 -19.11
C ILE A 94 5.15 9.34 -17.63
N LEU A 95 5.90 8.71 -16.72
CA LEU A 95 5.69 8.83 -15.28
C LEU A 95 5.84 10.28 -14.80
N LEU A 96 6.87 10.99 -15.29
CA LEU A 96 7.09 12.40 -14.97
C LEU A 96 5.92 13.26 -15.43
N GLY A 97 5.42 13.04 -16.65
CA GLY A 97 4.23 13.72 -17.18
C GLY A 97 2.98 13.43 -16.35
N PHE A 98 2.77 12.17 -15.96
CA PHE A 98 1.67 11.77 -15.09
C PHE A 98 1.74 12.45 -13.71
N PHE A 99 2.91 12.45 -13.07
CA PHE A 99 3.09 13.11 -11.78
C PHE A 99 2.92 14.64 -11.88
N ALA A 100 3.43 15.27 -12.94
CA ALA A 100 3.19 16.69 -13.18
C ALA A 100 1.69 17.00 -13.34
N LEU A 101 0.95 16.16 -14.06
CA LEU A 101 -0.51 16.27 -14.21
C LEU A 101 -1.22 16.10 -12.86
N MET A 102 -0.81 15.13 -12.03
CA MET A 102 -1.36 14.95 -10.69
C MET A 102 -1.15 16.19 -9.81
N VAL A 103 0.06 16.78 -9.83
CA VAL A 103 0.36 18.01 -9.09
C VAL A 103 -0.52 19.17 -9.58
N TRP A 104 -0.67 19.33 -10.90
CA TRP A 104 -1.49 20.38 -11.47
C TRP A 104 -2.98 20.25 -11.08
N VAL A 105 -3.53 19.04 -11.19
CA VAL A 105 -4.91 18.75 -10.76
C VAL A 105 -5.06 18.96 -9.26
N GLY A 106 -4.11 18.51 -8.45
CA GLY A 106 -4.10 18.69 -7.01
C GLY A 106 -4.10 20.16 -6.60
N LEU A 107 -3.27 20.99 -7.23
CA LEU A 107 -3.24 22.44 -7.01
C LEU A 107 -4.56 23.11 -7.38
N ARG A 108 -5.17 22.70 -8.51
CA ARG A 108 -6.48 23.21 -8.93
C ARG A 108 -7.57 22.86 -7.92
N TYR A 109 -7.58 21.63 -7.42
CA TYR A 109 -8.52 21.20 -6.38
C TYR A 109 -8.30 21.95 -5.06
N ALA A 110 -7.05 22.14 -4.64
CA ALA A 110 -6.73 22.89 -3.44
C ALA A 110 -7.16 24.36 -3.55
N ALA A 111 -6.92 25.01 -4.70
CA ALA A 111 -7.35 26.38 -4.95
C ALA A 111 -8.88 26.52 -5.03
N PHE A 112 -9.58 25.53 -5.61
CA PHE A 112 -11.04 25.49 -5.61
C PHE A 112 -11.60 25.34 -4.19
N ALA A 113 -11.06 24.41 -3.40
CA ALA A 113 -11.47 24.18 -2.01
C ALA A 113 -11.15 25.35 -1.08
N TRP A 114 -10.10 26.13 -1.36
CA TRP A 114 -9.75 27.32 -0.59
C TRP A 114 -10.67 28.52 -0.87
N ASN A 115 -11.22 28.58 -2.07
CA ASN A 115 -12.14 29.65 -2.49
C ASN A 115 -13.62 29.33 -2.17
N GLN A 116 -13.89 28.24 -1.46
CA GLN A 116 -15.23 27.76 -1.11
C GLN A 116 -15.42 27.77 0.41
#